data_AF-A0A6P6XML5-F1
#
_entry.id   AF-A0A6P6XML5-F1
#
_cell.length_a   1.000
_cell.length_b   1.000
_cell.length_c   1.000
_cell.angle_alpha   90.00
_cell.angle_beta   90.00
_cell.angle_gamma   90.00
#
_symmetry.space_group_name_H-M   'P 1'
#
loop_
_entity.id
_entity.type
_entity.pdbx_description
1 polymer ?
#
loop_
_entity_poly.entity_id
_entity_poly.type
_entity_poly.pdbx_seq_one_letter_code
_entity_poly.pdbx_strand_id
1 'polypeptide(L)'
;MSSNVRQSVTKLVPLLERLSLVRINQDALERVIRCVEFSKQIDQIDPNKLINAKPMISPSAENDNKCVYMRDDLVEPTDRVEIVKNAQKLVEDYFVTPSKHKHYSDL
;
A
#
# COMPACT_ATOMS: atom_id res chain seq x y z
N MET A 1 -22.85 15.00 9.18
CA MET A 1 -21.84 13.91 9.26
C MET A 1 -21.15 13.64 7.91
N SER A 2 -21.89 13.41 6.81
CA SER A 2 -21.31 13.16 5.46
C SER A 2 -20.48 14.34 4.89
N SER A 3 -20.89 15.59 5.10
CA SER A 3 -20.17 16.76 4.56
C SER A 3 -18.74 16.92 5.09
N ASN A 4 -18.47 16.46 6.31
CA ASN A 4 -17.13 16.54 6.93
C ASN A 4 -16.16 15.50 6.33
N VAL A 5 -16.65 14.31 6.00
CA VAL A 5 -15.84 13.25 5.35
C VAL A 5 -15.40 13.71 3.97
N ARG A 6 -16.35 14.17 3.14
CA ARG A 6 -16.04 14.70 1.80
C ARG A 6 -14.99 15.81 1.85
N GLN A 7 -15.15 16.78 2.74
CA GLN A 7 -14.20 17.90 2.88
C GLN A 7 -12.81 17.40 3.28
N SER A 8 -12.73 16.47 4.23
CA SER A 8 -11.47 15.90 4.72
C SER A 8 -10.77 15.08 3.63
N VAL A 9 -11.49 14.18 2.96
CA VAL A 9 -10.94 13.37 1.87
C VAL A 9 -10.46 14.27 0.74
N THR A 10 -11.25 15.24 0.29
CA THR A 10 -10.89 16.15 -0.82
C THR A 10 -9.60 16.91 -0.52
N LYS A 11 -9.41 17.39 0.73
CA LYS A 11 -8.16 18.05 1.15
C LYS A 11 -6.95 17.11 1.11
N LEU A 12 -7.14 15.82 1.33
CA LEU A 12 -6.08 14.82 1.40
C LEU A 12 -5.79 14.13 0.07
N VAL A 13 -6.65 14.28 -0.96
CA VAL A 13 -6.44 13.68 -2.29
C VAL A 13 -5.03 13.91 -2.83
N PRO A 14 -4.46 15.14 -2.85
CA PRO A 14 -3.13 15.34 -3.39
C PRO A 14 -2.04 14.56 -2.66
N LEU A 15 -2.22 14.32 -1.35
CA LEU A 15 -1.30 13.52 -0.55
C LEU A 15 -1.46 12.02 -0.83
N LEU A 16 -2.70 11.56 -1.00
CA LEU A 16 -3.00 10.17 -1.37
C LEU A 16 -2.46 9.84 -2.77
N GLU A 17 -2.62 10.74 -3.73
CA GLU A 17 -2.07 10.57 -5.08
C GLU A 17 -0.54 10.48 -5.05
N ARG A 18 0.10 11.34 -4.25
CA ARG A 18 1.56 11.33 -4.08
C ARG A 18 2.07 10.09 -3.35
N LEU A 19 1.32 9.54 -2.39
CA LEU A 19 1.72 8.34 -1.65
C LEU A 19 1.53 7.07 -2.48
N SER A 20 0.43 6.99 -3.23
CA SER A 20 0.07 5.81 -4.03
C SER A 20 0.69 5.81 -5.43
N LEU A 21 1.21 6.94 -5.90
CA LEU A 21 1.66 7.16 -7.27
C LEU A 21 0.55 6.99 -8.32
N VAL A 22 -0.70 7.27 -7.93
CA VAL A 22 -1.89 7.09 -8.78
C VAL A 22 -2.70 8.39 -8.81
N ARG A 23 -3.25 8.74 -9.97
CA ARG A 23 -4.18 9.87 -10.13
C ARG A 23 -5.60 9.51 -9.71
N ILE A 24 -6.22 10.39 -8.93
CA ILE A 24 -7.60 10.23 -8.44
C ILE A 24 -8.48 11.20 -9.22
N ASN A 25 -9.23 10.65 -10.18
CA ASN A 25 -10.27 11.40 -10.87
C ASN A 25 -11.53 11.54 -9.99
N GLN A 26 -12.54 12.26 -10.49
CA GLN A 26 -13.76 12.51 -9.74
C GLN A 26 -14.49 11.22 -9.33
N ASP A 27 -14.56 10.22 -10.21
CA ASP A 27 -15.22 8.95 -9.90
C ASP A 27 -14.49 8.17 -8.80
N ALA A 28 -13.16 8.16 -8.84
CA ALA A 28 -12.33 7.57 -7.81
C ALA A 28 -12.49 8.31 -6.47
N LEU A 29 -12.56 9.64 -6.49
CA LEU A 29 -12.84 10.44 -5.30
C LEU A 29 -14.17 10.07 -4.65
N GLU A 30 -15.25 9.96 -5.44
CA GLU A 30 -16.56 9.54 -4.93
C GLU A 30 -16.51 8.15 -4.29
N ARG A 31 -15.76 7.21 -4.89
CA ARG A 31 -15.57 5.87 -4.31
C ARG A 31 -14.80 5.93 -2.99
N VAL A 32 -13.71 6.69 -2.92
CA VAL A 32 -12.93 6.84 -1.67
C VAL A 32 -13.80 7.43 -0.57
N ILE A 33 -14.60 8.45 -0.87
CA ILE A 33 -15.54 9.03 0.11
C ILE A 33 -16.51 7.97 0.63
N ARG A 34 -17.14 7.19 -0.26
CA ARG A 34 -18.06 6.12 0.15
C ARG A 34 -17.36 5.04 0.98
N CYS A 35 -16.13 4.66 0.65
CA CYS A 35 -15.36 3.68 1.41
C CYS A 35 -15.05 4.20 2.82
N VAL A 36 -14.68 5.46 2.98
CA VAL A 36 -14.43 6.09 4.29
C VAL A 36 -15.72 6.24 5.10
N GLU A 37 -16.84 6.57 4.46
CA GLU A 37 -18.14 6.60 5.12
C GLU A 37 -18.56 5.20 5.58
N PHE A 38 -18.34 4.19 4.74
CA PHE A 38 -18.62 2.79 5.05
C PHE A 38 -17.75 2.26 6.19
N SER A 39 -16.46 2.61 6.24
CA SER A 39 -15.56 2.12 7.29
C SER A 39 -15.95 2.60 8.70
N LYS A 40 -16.69 3.70 8.82
CA LYS A 40 -17.23 4.19 10.11
C LYS A 40 -18.21 3.22 10.77
N GLN A 41 -18.70 2.20 10.06
CA GLN A 41 -19.46 1.13 10.69
C GLN A 41 -18.64 0.37 11.76
N ILE A 42 -17.30 0.38 11.66
CA ILE A 42 -16.41 -0.19 12.68
C ILE A 42 -16.59 0.51 14.04
N ASP A 43 -16.90 1.81 14.05
CA ASP A 43 -17.11 2.57 15.29
C ASP A 43 -18.37 2.10 16.06
N GLN A 44 -19.26 1.34 15.41
CA GLN A 44 -20.47 0.78 16.05
C GLN A 44 -20.17 -0.51 16.83
N ILE A 45 -18.96 -1.05 16.71
CA ILE A 45 -18.54 -2.23 17.46
C ILE A 45 -18.29 -1.81 18.90
N ASP A 46 -18.97 -2.47 19.84
CA ASP A 46 -18.82 -2.22 21.27
C ASP A 46 -17.35 -2.41 21.71
N PRO A 47 -16.65 -1.34 22.16
CA PRO A 47 -15.25 -1.42 22.52
C PRO A 47 -15.01 -2.33 23.73
N ASN A 48 -16.01 -2.56 24.58
CA ASN A 48 -15.89 -3.53 25.69
C ASN A 48 -15.80 -4.97 25.17
N LYS A 49 -16.36 -5.26 23.99
CA LYS A 49 -16.17 -6.56 23.32
C LYS A 49 -14.79 -6.69 22.66
N LEU A 50 -14.10 -5.57 22.44
CA LEU A 50 -12.75 -5.52 21.88
C LEU A 50 -11.64 -5.44 22.94
N ILE A 51 -11.98 -5.29 24.22
CA ILE A 51 -10.98 -5.06 25.30
C ILE A 51 -9.94 -6.19 25.42
N ASN A 52 -10.33 -7.41 25.05
CA ASN A 52 -9.45 -8.58 25.02
C ASN A 52 -9.09 -9.03 23.59
N ALA A 53 -9.54 -8.30 22.57
CA ALA A 53 -9.21 -8.59 21.19
C ALA A 53 -7.81 -8.03 20.88
N LYS A 54 -6.90 -8.91 20.47
CA LYS A 54 -5.61 -8.50 19.92
C LYS A 54 -5.74 -8.33 18.41
N PRO A 55 -4.97 -7.42 17.78
CA PRO A 55 -4.85 -7.41 16.33
C PRO A 55 -4.46 -8.81 15.85
N MET A 56 -5.11 -9.29 14.79
CA MET A 56 -4.80 -10.58 14.20
C MET A 56 -3.36 -10.57 13.69
N ILE A 57 -2.53 -11.47 14.20
CA ILE A 57 -1.21 -11.77 13.63
C ILE A 57 -1.37 -13.04 12.78
N SER A 58 -0.48 -13.27 11.82
CA SER A 58 -0.56 -14.45 10.94
C SER A 58 -0.81 -15.73 11.76
N PRO A 59 -1.76 -16.60 11.37
CA PRO A 59 -2.08 -17.82 12.12
C PRO A 59 -0.87 -18.74 12.39
N SER A 60 0.14 -18.69 11.52
CA SER A 60 1.40 -19.42 11.67
C SER A 60 2.28 -18.90 12.81
N ALA A 61 2.14 -17.64 13.24
CA ALA A 61 2.95 -17.06 14.30
C ALA A 61 2.35 -17.26 15.71
N GLU A 62 1.05 -17.56 15.81
CA GLU A 62 0.34 -17.71 17.09
C GLU A 62 0.31 -19.16 17.61
N ASN A 63 0.26 -20.14 16.71
CA ASN A 63 0.24 -21.57 17.06
C ASN A 63 1.63 -22.22 17.08
N ASP A 64 2.59 -21.68 16.31
CA ASP A 64 3.95 -22.18 16.33
C ASP A 64 4.74 -21.40 17.39
N ASN A 65 4.95 -22.08 18.51
CA ASN A 65 5.80 -21.67 19.61
C ASN A 65 7.18 -21.18 19.08
N LYS A 66 7.30 -19.88 18.82
CA LYS A 66 8.56 -19.10 18.76
C LYS A 66 9.60 -19.47 17.69
N CYS A 67 9.23 -20.04 16.54
CA CYS A 67 10.19 -20.19 15.44
C CYS A 67 10.00 -19.07 14.43
N VAL A 68 10.83 -18.03 14.50
CA VAL A 68 11.05 -17.16 13.34
C VAL A 68 11.63 -18.05 12.24
N TYR A 69 10.98 -18.09 11.07
CA TYR A 69 11.53 -18.80 9.92
C TYR A 69 12.79 -18.07 9.47
N MET A 70 13.94 -18.66 9.80
CA MET A 70 15.25 -18.17 9.38
C MET A 70 15.63 -18.85 8.08
N ARG A 71 16.28 -18.10 7.19
CA ARG A 71 16.93 -18.64 5.99
C ARG A 71 18.39 -18.96 6.34
N ASP A 72 18.89 -20.09 5.86
CA ASP A 72 20.31 -20.41 5.98
C ASP A 72 21.17 -19.41 5.20
N ASP A 73 22.40 -19.17 5.69
CA ASP A 73 23.37 -18.29 5.04
C ASP A 73 24.08 -19.02 3.89
N LEU A 74 23.31 -19.35 2.87
CA LEU A 74 23.76 -20.02 1.65
C LEU A 74 23.62 -19.09 0.45
N VAL A 75 24.59 -19.18 -0.46
CA VAL A 75 24.62 -18.42 -1.71
C VAL A 75 23.81 -19.15 -2.77
N GLU A 76 22.84 -18.47 -3.37
CA GLU A 76 22.07 -18.97 -4.52
C GLU A 76 22.57 -18.33 -5.82
N PRO A 77 22.80 -19.11 -6.90
CA PRO A 77 23.19 -18.55 -8.18
C PRO A 77 22.03 -17.77 -8.79
N THR A 78 22.30 -16.59 -9.32
CA THR A 78 21.30 -15.75 -10.00
C THR A 78 21.72 -15.49 -11.44
N ASP A 79 20.80 -15.63 -12.39
CA ASP A 79 21.03 -15.32 -13.80
C ASP A 79 20.67 -13.86 -14.11
N ARG A 80 21.66 -13.10 -14.56
CA ARG A 80 21.53 -11.70 -14.96
C ARG A 80 20.53 -11.54 -16.11
N VAL A 81 20.52 -12.46 -17.08
CA VAL A 81 19.61 -12.39 -18.24
C VAL A 81 18.16 -12.46 -17.76
N GLU A 82 17.88 -13.35 -16.82
CA GLU A 82 16.56 -13.48 -16.18
C GLU A 82 16.16 -12.25 -15.37
N ILE A 83 17.10 -11.62 -14.65
CA ILE A 83 16.83 -10.39 -13.87
C ILE A 83 16.36 -9.25 -14.78
N VAL A 84 16.99 -9.05 -15.93
CA VAL A 84 16.78 -7.86 -16.75
C VAL A 84 15.74 -8.03 -17.86
N LYS A 85 15.23 -9.24 -18.09
CA LYS A 85 14.33 -9.56 -19.21
C LYS A 85 13.06 -8.70 -19.29
N ASN A 86 12.58 -8.22 -18.14
CA ASN A 86 11.36 -7.40 -18.03
C ASN A 86 11.66 -5.89 -17.93
N ALA A 87 12.93 -5.48 -17.99
CA ALA A 87 13.29 -4.08 -17.94
C ALA A 87 12.75 -3.36 -19.17
N GLN A 88 11.95 -2.30 -18.97
CA GLN A 88 11.48 -1.47 -20.09
C GLN A 88 12.65 -0.82 -20.85
N LYS A 89 13.71 -0.45 -20.12
CA LYS A 89 14.92 0.15 -20.69
C LYS A 89 16.13 -0.15 -19.82
N LEU A 90 17.25 -0.41 -20.48
CA LEU A 90 18.56 -0.57 -19.87
C LEU A 90 19.55 0.39 -20.55
N VAL A 91 20.56 0.84 -19.80
CA VAL A 91 21.74 1.52 -20.35
C VAL A 91 22.95 0.91 -19.68
N GLU A 92 23.89 0.39 -20.46
CA GLU A 92 25.08 -0.29 -19.95
C GLU A 92 24.72 -1.28 -18.83
N ASP A 93 23.68 -2.07 -19.08
CA ASP A 93 23.32 -3.13 -18.13
C ASP A 93 22.74 -2.63 -16.78
N TYR A 94 22.41 -1.33 -16.68
CA TYR A 94 21.71 -0.71 -15.56
C TYR A 94 20.23 -0.45 -15.86
N PHE A 95 19.38 -0.64 -14.85
CA PHE A 95 18.01 -0.12 -14.88
C PHE A 95 18.05 1.41 -14.91
N VAL A 96 17.35 2.00 -15.87
CA VAL A 96 17.29 3.46 -16.00
C VAL A 96 15.88 3.98 -15.84
N THR A 97 15.77 5.14 -15.21
CA THR A 97 14.53 5.89 -15.04
C THR A 97 14.70 7.29 -15.63
N PRO A 98 13.63 7.95 -16.10
CA PRO A 98 13.71 9.35 -16.50
C PRO A 98 14.26 10.23 -15.37
N SER A 99 15.30 11.00 -15.67
CA SER A 99 16.01 11.87 -14.70
C SER A 99 15.23 13.13 -14.32
N LYS A 100 14.23 13.51 -15.13
CA LYS A 100 13.30 14.56 -14.74
C LYS A 100 12.34 13.96 -13.74
N HIS A 101 12.29 14.53 -12.53
CA HIS A 101 11.07 14.52 -11.73
C HIS A 101 9.96 15.10 -12.60
N LYS A 102 9.35 14.29 -13.46
CA LYS A 102 8.01 14.60 -13.95
C LYS A 102 7.20 14.68 -12.68
N HIS A 103 6.74 15.88 -12.36
CA HIS A 103 5.80 16.03 -11.30
C HIS A 103 4.63 15.11 -11.70
N TYR A 104 3.99 14.39 -10.78
CA TYR A 104 2.94 13.43 -11.17
C TYR A 104 1.82 14.08 -11.98
N SER A 105 1.79 15.43 -12.08
CA SER A 105 0.87 16.25 -12.88
C SER A 105 1.15 16.20 -14.37
N ASP A 106 2.29 15.63 -14.78
CA ASP A 106 2.77 15.58 -16.15
C ASP A 106 2.62 14.17 -16.77
N LEU A 107 1.90 13.27 -16.06
CA LEU A 107 1.40 11.96 -16.50
C LEU A 107 -0.12 12.04 -16.61
#